data_AF-A0A453IMW3-F1
#
_entry.id   AF-A0A453IMW3-F1
#
_cell.length_a   1.000
_cell.length_b   1.000
_cell.length_c   1.000
_cell.angle_alpha   90.00
_cell.angle_beta   90.00
_cell.angle_gamma   90.00
#
_symmetry.space_group_name_H-M   'P 1'
#
loop_
_entity.id
_entity.type
_entity.pdbx_description
1 polymer ?
#
loop_
_entity_poly.entity_id
_entity_poly.type
_entity_poly.pdbx_seq_one_letter_code
_entity_poly.pdbx_strand_id
1 'polypeptide(L)'
;QALDRVEGEVHALDDSWKKIEEALSSCSASTGDIISTTERLQQELEVITQRQEIVSCFLRDYQLSNEEIHALREEDIDEKFFKALLHVQEIHSNCKVLLRTHHQRAGLELMDMMSVYQEGAYERLCRWVQVECKKLGDTDNPEVSELLKKAVRCLKERPVLFKYCAEEVANMRHHALFRRFISALTRGGPGGLPRPIEVHAHDPLRYVGDMLGWLHQALASERELIAALLDPDAISDSGPANHRHSVREGDSSKGESDFTFVLDRIFEGACRPFKVRVEQVLQSQPSLIVSYKLSNTLEFYGYTVSLKF
;
A
#
# COMPACT_ATOMS: atom_id res chain seq x y z
N GLN A 1 -48.37 17.25 93.78
CA GLN A 1 -48.58 18.32 92.76
C GLN A 1 -47.30 18.73 92.04
N ALA A 2 -46.22 19.17 92.70
CA ALA A 2 -44.96 19.48 92.00
C ALA A 2 -44.16 18.22 91.58
N LEU A 3 -44.11 17.21 92.46
CA LEU A 3 -43.47 15.91 92.19
C LEU A 3 -44.17 15.12 91.07
N ASP A 4 -45.50 15.03 91.07
CA ASP A 4 -46.25 14.36 89.99
C ASP A 4 -46.04 15.01 88.60
N ARG A 5 -45.76 16.32 88.57
CA ARG A 5 -45.42 17.06 87.34
C ARG A 5 -44.04 16.70 86.83
N VAL A 6 -43.05 16.65 87.73
CA VAL A 6 -41.68 16.23 87.39
C VAL A 6 -41.66 14.76 86.96
N GLU A 7 -42.44 13.89 87.61
CA GLU A 7 -42.58 12.48 87.23
C GLU A 7 -43.24 12.33 85.84
N GLY A 8 -44.26 13.14 85.54
CA GLY A 8 -44.85 13.21 84.20
C GLY A 8 -43.89 13.74 83.12
N GLU A 9 -43.05 14.72 83.44
CA GLU A 9 -42.01 15.24 82.52
C GLU A 9 -40.87 14.23 82.30
N VAL A 10 -40.48 13.48 83.34
CA VAL A 10 -39.50 12.39 83.22
C VAL A 10 -40.06 11.24 82.38
N HIS A 11 -41.33 10.88 82.55
CA HIS A 11 -41.99 9.91 81.69
C HIS A 11 -42.10 10.38 80.23
N ALA A 12 -42.46 11.64 80.01
CA ALA A 12 -42.50 12.22 78.67
C ALA A 12 -41.11 12.26 78.01
N LEU A 13 -40.06 12.49 78.79
CA LEU A 13 -38.67 12.45 78.32
C LEU A 13 -38.24 11.02 77.97
N ASP A 14 -38.56 10.03 78.79
CA ASP A 14 -38.27 8.61 78.52
C ASP A 14 -39.02 8.12 77.26
N ASP A 15 -40.27 8.50 77.09
CA ASP A 15 -41.06 8.19 75.87
C ASP A 15 -40.48 8.89 74.63
N SER A 16 -39.98 10.11 74.77
CA SER A 16 -39.31 10.83 73.67
C SER A 16 -37.97 10.18 73.32
N TRP A 17 -37.25 9.67 74.32
CA TRP A 17 -35.97 9.00 74.14
C TRP A 17 -36.16 7.66 73.43
N LYS A 18 -37.15 6.86 73.85
CA LYS A 18 -37.53 5.62 73.16
C LYS A 18 -37.91 5.85 71.71
N LYS A 19 -38.69 6.91 71.41
CA LYS A 19 -39.05 7.26 70.02
C LYS A 19 -37.84 7.66 69.19
N ILE A 20 -36.89 8.39 69.77
CA ILE A 20 -35.64 8.77 69.09
C ILE A 20 -34.78 7.52 68.86
N GLU A 21 -34.71 6.61 69.82
CA GLU A 21 -33.95 5.35 69.71
C GLU A 21 -34.56 4.39 68.69
N GLU A 22 -35.88 4.27 68.63
CA GLU A 22 -36.60 3.54 67.58
C GLU A 22 -36.39 4.18 66.20
N ALA A 23 -36.47 5.50 66.09
CA ALA A 23 -36.23 6.20 64.83
C ALA A 23 -34.77 6.07 64.37
N LEU A 24 -33.82 6.15 65.30
CA LEU A 24 -32.39 6.02 65.02
C LEU A 24 -32.03 4.58 64.63
N SER A 25 -32.54 3.58 65.35
CA SER A 25 -32.31 2.17 65.01
C SER A 25 -32.91 1.82 63.65
N SER A 26 -34.14 2.26 63.37
CA SER A 26 -34.80 2.12 62.06
C SER A 26 -34.04 2.81 60.94
N CYS A 27 -33.57 4.06 61.16
CA CYS A 27 -32.76 4.78 60.19
C CYS A 27 -31.40 4.12 59.97
N SER A 28 -30.77 3.58 61.01
CA SER A 28 -29.49 2.87 60.89
C SER A 28 -29.65 1.56 60.10
N ALA A 29 -30.74 0.82 60.32
CA ALA A 29 -31.05 -0.39 59.59
C ALA A 29 -31.31 -0.09 58.11
N SER A 30 -32.14 0.92 57.83
CA SER A 30 -32.40 1.36 56.45
C SER A 30 -31.14 1.88 55.75
N THR A 31 -30.28 2.60 56.46
CA THR A 31 -29.00 3.08 55.91
C THR A 31 -28.05 1.92 55.65
N GLY A 32 -28.00 0.91 56.53
CA GLY A 32 -27.24 -0.32 56.32
C GLY A 32 -27.73 -1.10 55.09
N ASP A 33 -29.04 -1.18 54.88
CA ASP A 33 -29.63 -1.80 53.69
C ASP A 33 -29.28 -1.00 52.42
N ILE A 34 -29.31 0.33 52.47
CA ILE A 34 -28.90 1.19 51.34
C ILE A 34 -27.41 1.03 51.05
N ILE A 35 -26.54 0.98 52.07
CA ILE A 35 -25.10 0.79 51.89
C ILE A 35 -24.83 -0.56 51.27
N SER A 36 -25.40 -1.64 51.81
CA SER A 36 -25.19 -3.00 51.29
C SER A 36 -25.71 -3.17 49.86
N THR A 37 -26.86 -2.56 49.54
CA THR A 37 -27.37 -2.55 48.16
C THR A 37 -26.50 -1.71 47.22
N THR A 38 -25.95 -0.59 47.70
CA THR A 38 -25.02 0.24 46.92
C THR A 38 -23.71 -0.49 46.65
N GLU A 39 -23.12 -1.15 47.65
CA GLU A 39 -21.91 -1.96 47.50
C GLU A 39 -22.12 -3.11 46.52
N ARG A 40 -23.27 -3.80 46.60
CA ARG A 40 -23.64 -4.86 45.66
C ARG A 40 -23.76 -4.32 44.23
N LEU A 41 -24.46 -3.21 44.03
CA LEU A 41 -24.60 -2.60 42.69
C LEU A 41 -23.26 -2.13 42.14
N GLN A 42 -22.36 -1.65 43.00
CA GLN A 42 -21.03 -1.22 42.61
C GLN A 42 -20.15 -2.40 42.15
N GLN A 43 -20.22 -3.53 42.85
CA GLN A 43 -19.58 -4.78 42.41
C GLN A 43 -20.18 -5.31 41.10
N GLU A 44 -21.51 -5.27 40.95
CA GLU A 44 -22.17 -5.67 39.69
C GLU A 44 -21.74 -4.78 38.53
N LEU A 45 -21.65 -3.46 38.75
CA LEU A 45 -21.18 -2.51 37.75
C LEU A 45 -19.73 -2.78 37.34
N GLU A 46 -18.85 -3.09 38.30
CA GLU A 46 -17.45 -3.45 38.02
C GLU A 46 -17.34 -4.73 37.18
N VAL A 47 -18.13 -5.76 37.48
CA VAL A 47 -18.16 -6.99 36.68
C VAL A 47 -18.71 -6.74 35.28
N ILE A 48 -19.76 -5.92 35.15
CA ILE A 48 -20.36 -5.58 33.84
C ILE A 48 -19.39 -4.78 32.99
N THR A 49 -18.67 -3.81 33.57
CA THR A 49 -17.68 -3.00 32.86
C THR A 49 -16.50 -3.84 32.37
N GLN A 50 -15.96 -4.72 33.20
CA GLN A 50 -14.92 -5.68 32.77
C GLN A 50 -15.41 -6.58 31.62
N ARG A 51 -16.64 -7.08 31.70
CA ARG A 51 -17.23 -7.89 30.61
C ARG A 51 -17.39 -7.06 29.33
N GLN A 52 -17.79 -5.80 29.44
CA GLN A 52 -17.91 -4.89 28.30
C GLN A 52 -16.55 -4.66 27.63
N GLU A 53 -15.47 -4.53 28.40
CA GLU A 53 -14.10 -4.38 27.86
C GLU A 53 -13.62 -5.65 27.13
N ILE A 54 -13.93 -6.83 27.66
CA ILE A 54 -13.59 -8.09 26.99
C ILE A 54 -14.35 -8.21 25.67
N VAL A 55 -15.65 -7.88 25.67
CA VAL A 55 -16.47 -7.90 24.46
C VAL A 55 -15.97 -6.86 23.45
N SER A 56 -15.61 -5.66 23.88
CA SER A 56 -15.11 -4.62 22.97
C SER A 56 -13.77 -4.99 22.35
N CYS A 57 -12.85 -5.60 23.11
CA CYS A 57 -11.61 -6.16 22.56
C CYS A 57 -11.91 -7.29 21.57
N PHE A 58 -12.81 -8.21 21.91
CA PHE A 58 -13.18 -9.30 21.01
C PHE A 58 -13.79 -8.80 19.70
N LEU A 59 -14.70 -7.82 19.76
CA LEU A 59 -15.31 -7.23 18.58
C LEU A 59 -14.27 -6.52 17.72
N ARG A 60 -13.33 -5.78 18.33
CA ARG A 60 -12.24 -5.16 17.57
C ARG A 60 -11.39 -6.22 16.88
N ASP A 61 -11.01 -7.28 17.57
CA ASP A 61 -10.01 -8.23 17.06
C ASP A 61 -10.61 -9.24 16.05
N TYR A 62 -11.94 -9.36 15.98
CA TYR A 62 -12.65 -10.37 15.15
C TYR A 62 -13.83 -9.84 14.32
N GLN A 63 -14.15 -8.55 14.36
CA GLN A 63 -15.23 -7.98 13.58
C GLN A 63 -14.80 -6.68 12.88
N LEU A 64 -15.09 -6.60 11.58
CA LEU A 64 -14.96 -5.36 10.83
C LEU A 64 -16.10 -4.41 11.17
N SER A 65 -15.77 -3.14 11.36
CA SER A 65 -16.76 -2.08 11.47
C SER A 65 -17.46 -1.84 10.13
N ASN A 66 -18.68 -1.29 10.17
CA ASN A 66 -19.40 -0.94 8.95
C ASN A 66 -18.65 0.09 8.09
N GLU A 67 -17.85 0.97 8.71
CA GLU A 67 -17.01 1.95 8.02
C GLU A 67 -15.88 1.28 7.24
N GLU A 68 -15.25 0.24 7.81
CA GLU A 68 -14.20 -0.53 7.12
C GLU A 68 -14.78 -1.35 5.97
N ILE A 69 -15.94 -1.97 6.18
CA ILE A 69 -16.65 -2.68 5.10
C ILE A 69 -17.03 -1.71 3.99
N HIS A 70 -17.44 -0.49 4.33
CA HIS A 70 -17.71 0.56 3.36
C HIS A 70 -16.44 0.93 2.59
N ALA A 71 -15.35 1.26 3.28
CA ALA A 71 -14.07 1.63 2.65
C ALA A 71 -13.52 0.55 1.69
N LEU A 72 -13.71 -0.73 2.02
CA LEU A 72 -13.33 -1.85 1.14
C LEU A 72 -14.20 -1.94 -0.13
N ARG A 73 -15.45 -1.45 -0.09
CA ARG A 73 -16.43 -1.52 -1.20
C ARG A 73 -16.54 -0.24 -2.03
N GLU A 74 -16.29 0.91 -1.43
CA GLU A 74 -16.46 2.28 -1.96
C GLU A 74 -15.39 2.61 -3.01
N GLU A 75 -15.66 3.15 -4.21
CA GLU A 75 -14.72 3.14 -5.35
C GLU A 75 -13.33 3.79 -5.15
N ASP A 76 -13.19 4.75 -4.24
CA ASP A 76 -11.94 5.48 -4.02
C ASP A 76 -10.94 4.70 -3.16
N ILE A 77 -9.67 4.65 -3.59
CA ILE A 77 -8.57 4.08 -2.81
C ILE A 77 -7.89 5.19 -2.01
N ASP A 78 -8.15 5.22 -0.72
CA ASP A 78 -7.62 6.19 0.22
C ASP A 78 -6.86 5.51 1.37
N GLU A 79 -6.41 6.28 2.36
CA GLU A 79 -5.78 5.71 3.55
C GLU A 79 -6.70 4.81 4.37
N LYS A 80 -8.01 5.03 4.33
CA LYS A 80 -8.98 4.22 5.07
C LYS A 80 -9.09 2.84 4.45
N PHE A 81 -9.06 2.73 3.12
CA PHE A 81 -8.97 1.45 2.42
C PHE A 81 -7.76 0.64 2.89
N PHE A 82 -6.57 1.24 2.95
CA PHE A 82 -5.37 0.52 3.40
C PHE A 82 -5.44 0.13 4.87
N LYS A 83 -6.01 0.97 5.74
CA LYS A 83 -6.22 0.63 7.16
C LYS A 83 -7.21 -0.53 7.31
N ALA A 84 -8.33 -0.50 6.57
CA ALA A 84 -9.30 -1.57 6.57
C ALA A 84 -8.69 -2.88 6.05
N LEU A 85 -7.90 -2.84 4.96
CA LEU A 85 -7.25 -4.03 4.41
C LEU A 85 -6.25 -4.66 5.40
N LEU A 86 -5.45 -3.83 6.09
CA LEU A 86 -4.55 -4.29 7.15
C LEU A 86 -5.33 -4.94 8.30
N HIS A 87 -6.45 -4.35 8.71
CA HIS A 87 -7.30 -4.90 9.75
C HIS A 87 -7.91 -6.25 9.33
N VAL A 88 -8.37 -6.40 8.09
CA VAL A 88 -8.82 -7.70 7.53
C VAL A 88 -7.69 -8.74 7.59
N GLN A 89 -6.45 -8.36 7.27
CA GLN A 89 -5.29 -9.27 7.37
C GLN A 89 -4.99 -9.66 8.81
N GLU A 90 -5.10 -8.73 9.75
CA GLU A 90 -4.93 -8.97 11.18
C GLU A 90 -5.99 -9.93 11.71
N ILE A 91 -7.29 -9.68 11.43
CA ILE A 91 -8.38 -10.59 11.79
C ILE A 91 -8.14 -11.98 11.20
N HIS A 92 -7.80 -12.06 9.91
CA HIS A 92 -7.51 -13.34 9.26
C HIS A 92 -6.33 -14.08 9.92
N SER A 93 -5.32 -13.35 10.41
CA SER A 93 -4.21 -13.92 11.18
C SER A 93 -4.67 -14.41 12.56
N ASN A 94 -5.47 -13.61 13.27
CA ASN A 94 -6.02 -13.92 14.58
C ASN A 94 -6.92 -15.17 14.52
N CYS A 95 -7.67 -15.37 13.44
CA CYS A 95 -8.45 -16.60 13.21
C CYS A 95 -7.59 -17.86 13.27
N LYS A 96 -6.31 -17.82 12.89
CA LYS A 96 -5.40 -18.97 13.02
C LYS A 96 -5.19 -19.39 14.48
N VAL A 97 -5.28 -18.44 15.42
CA VAL A 97 -5.22 -18.72 16.86
C VAL A 97 -6.52 -19.36 17.33
N LEU A 98 -7.68 -18.86 16.90
CA LEU A 98 -9.00 -19.46 17.18
C LEU A 98 -9.10 -20.92 16.72
N LEU A 99 -8.49 -21.28 15.59
CA LEU A 99 -8.45 -22.66 15.08
C LEU A 99 -7.72 -23.64 16.02
N ARG A 100 -6.85 -23.13 16.91
CA ARG A 100 -6.15 -23.94 17.93
C ARG A 100 -6.98 -24.12 19.20
N THR A 101 -8.11 -23.42 19.32
CA THR A 101 -9.01 -23.47 20.48
C THR A 101 -10.25 -24.32 20.18
N HIS A 102 -11.18 -24.40 21.13
CA HIS A 102 -12.45 -25.12 20.98
C HIS A 102 -13.43 -24.49 19.98
N HIS A 103 -13.19 -23.26 19.51
CA HIS A 103 -14.08 -22.52 18.61
C HIS A 103 -13.67 -22.61 17.13
N GLN A 104 -13.32 -23.81 16.66
CA GLN A 104 -12.81 -24.03 15.30
C GLN A 104 -13.80 -23.61 14.20
N ARG A 105 -15.09 -23.95 14.35
CA ARG A 105 -16.11 -23.63 13.35
C ARG A 105 -16.27 -22.12 13.14
N ALA A 106 -16.36 -21.36 14.24
CA ALA A 106 -16.45 -19.89 14.17
C ALA A 106 -15.17 -19.29 13.56
N GLY A 107 -13.99 -19.84 13.90
CA GLY A 107 -12.72 -19.44 13.30
C GLY A 107 -12.67 -19.68 11.79
N LEU A 108 -13.21 -20.81 11.31
CA LEU A 108 -13.30 -21.11 9.87
C LEU A 108 -14.27 -20.19 9.15
N GLU A 109 -15.47 -19.98 9.69
CA GLU A 109 -16.48 -19.08 9.10
C GLU A 109 -15.95 -17.63 9.00
N LEU A 110 -15.26 -17.15 10.03
CA LEU A 110 -14.64 -15.83 10.03
C LEU A 110 -13.47 -15.74 9.05
N MET A 111 -12.64 -16.77 8.97
CA MET A 111 -11.52 -16.83 8.02
C MET A 111 -12.00 -16.83 6.56
N ASP A 112 -13.08 -17.55 6.25
CA ASP A 112 -13.69 -17.54 4.91
C ASP A 112 -14.25 -16.16 4.57
N MET A 113 -15.00 -15.55 5.50
CA MET A 113 -15.51 -14.19 5.32
C MET A 113 -14.37 -13.16 5.10
N MET A 114 -13.30 -13.21 5.89
CA MET A 114 -12.15 -12.33 5.72
C MET A 114 -11.45 -12.58 4.37
N SER A 115 -11.37 -13.83 3.92
CA SER A 115 -10.77 -14.17 2.62
C SER A 115 -11.54 -13.53 1.46
N VAL A 116 -12.88 -13.57 1.49
CA VAL A 116 -13.73 -12.89 0.50
C VAL A 116 -13.48 -11.38 0.48
N TYR A 117 -13.36 -10.74 1.66
CA TYR A 117 -13.04 -9.31 1.74
C TYR A 117 -11.63 -9.00 1.20
N GLN A 118 -10.64 -9.84 1.52
CA GLN A 118 -9.28 -9.68 0.97
C GLN A 118 -9.27 -9.80 -0.54
N GLU A 119 -9.89 -10.84 -1.10
CA GLU A 119 -9.92 -11.08 -2.55
C GLU A 119 -10.56 -9.90 -3.29
N GLY A 120 -11.73 -9.44 -2.84
CA GLY A 120 -12.40 -8.28 -3.43
C GLY A 120 -11.57 -7.00 -3.33
N ALA A 121 -10.92 -6.77 -2.18
CA ALA A 121 -10.06 -5.61 -1.98
C ALA A 121 -8.82 -5.64 -2.90
N TYR A 122 -8.16 -6.80 -3.01
CA TYR A 122 -6.98 -6.97 -3.85
C TYR A 122 -7.28 -6.89 -5.35
N GLU A 123 -8.41 -7.45 -5.78
CA GLU A 123 -8.87 -7.34 -7.17
C GLU A 123 -9.11 -5.87 -7.54
N ARG A 124 -9.76 -5.13 -6.65
CA ARG A 124 -10.01 -3.70 -6.82
C ARG A 124 -8.71 -2.88 -6.78
N LEU A 125 -7.80 -3.22 -5.88
CA LEU A 125 -6.47 -2.58 -5.82
C LEU A 125 -5.71 -2.77 -7.13
N CYS A 126 -5.67 -3.97 -7.71
CA CYS A 126 -4.99 -4.16 -9.00
C CYS A 126 -5.72 -3.42 -10.14
N ARG A 127 -7.06 -3.38 -10.18
CA ARG A 127 -7.79 -2.56 -11.18
C ARG A 127 -7.44 -1.07 -11.08
N TRP A 128 -7.39 -0.52 -9.87
CA TRP A 128 -7.02 0.88 -9.66
C TRP A 128 -5.56 1.15 -10.05
N VAL A 129 -4.63 0.29 -9.65
CA VAL A 129 -3.21 0.39 -10.04
C VAL A 129 -3.07 0.36 -11.56
N GLN A 130 -3.82 -0.49 -12.26
CA GLN A 130 -3.83 -0.52 -13.74
C GLN A 130 -4.28 0.82 -14.34
N VAL A 131 -5.34 1.43 -13.81
CA VAL A 131 -5.84 2.72 -14.28
C VAL A 131 -4.81 3.83 -14.05
N GLU A 132 -4.20 3.88 -12.88
CA GLU A 132 -3.16 4.87 -12.57
C GLU A 132 -1.90 4.68 -13.43
N CYS A 133 -1.45 3.43 -13.60
CA CYS A 133 -0.34 3.11 -14.48
C CYS A 133 -0.63 3.42 -15.96
N LYS A 134 -1.89 3.35 -16.39
CA LYS A 134 -2.28 3.77 -17.74
C LYS A 134 -2.13 5.28 -17.93
N LYS A 135 -2.55 6.08 -16.95
CA LYS A 135 -2.36 7.55 -16.96
C LYS A 135 -0.88 7.92 -17.03
N LEU A 136 -0.03 7.15 -16.35
CA LEU A 136 1.44 7.26 -16.37
C LEU A 136 2.01 7.00 -17.79
N GLY A 137 1.37 6.12 -18.57
CA GLY A 137 1.78 5.79 -19.95
C GLY A 137 1.45 6.88 -20.98
N ASP A 138 0.44 7.70 -20.71
CA ASP A 138 0.01 8.79 -21.62
C ASP A 138 0.83 10.08 -21.44
N THR A 139 1.65 10.16 -20.38
CA THR A 139 2.46 11.32 -20.04
C THR A 139 3.96 11.06 -20.25
N ASP A 140 4.64 12.03 -20.87
CA ASP A 140 6.07 11.91 -21.24
C ASP A 140 7.03 11.96 -20.03
N ASN A 141 6.61 12.64 -18.95
CA ASN A 141 7.36 12.73 -17.69
C ASN A 141 6.41 12.50 -16.51
N PRO A 142 6.12 11.23 -16.19
CA PRO A 142 5.04 10.92 -15.28
C PRO A 142 5.55 10.83 -13.83
N GLU A 143 4.90 11.56 -12.91
CA GLU A 143 5.22 11.53 -11.48
C GLU A 143 4.43 10.42 -10.79
N VAL A 144 5.13 9.51 -10.11
CA VAL A 144 4.51 8.40 -9.37
C VAL A 144 3.98 8.92 -8.03
N SER A 145 2.67 8.89 -7.83
CA SER A 145 2.04 9.31 -6.58
C SER A 145 2.40 8.37 -5.41
N GLU A 146 2.48 8.92 -4.20
CA GLU A 146 2.75 8.12 -2.99
C GLU A 146 1.68 7.05 -2.73
N LEU A 147 0.43 7.31 -3.11
CA LEU A 147 -0.65 6.33 -3.05
C LEU A 147 -0.40 5.15 -3.99
N LEU A 148 0.07 5.41 -5.21
CA LEU A 148 0.41 4.36 -6.16
C LEU A 148 1.58 3.50 -5.66
N LYS A 149 2.62 4.13 -5.08
CA LYS A 149 3.74 3.40 -4.45
C LYS A 149 3.26 2.49 -3.32
N LYS A 150 2.37 3.00 -2.46
CA LYS A 150 1.77 2.22 -1.36
C LYS A 150 0.91 1.07 -1.87
N ALA A 151 0.11 1.29 -2.92
CA ALA A 151 -0.70 0.27 -3.56
C ALA A 151 0.14 -0.86 -4.17
N VAL A 152 1.20 -0.51 -4.91
CA VAL A 152 2.12 -1.50 -5.49
C VAL A 152 2.86 -2.28 -4.41
N ARG A 153 3.29 -1.62 -3.32
CA ARG A 153 3.91 -2.29 -2.17
C ARG A 153 2.97 -3.31 -1.54
N CYS A 154 1.69 -2.97 -1.38
CA CYS A 154 0.68 -3.91 -0.87
C CYS A 154 0.45 -5.09 -1.84
N LEU A 155 0.42 -4.84 -3.16
CA LEU A 155 0.29 -5.91 -4.15
C LEU A 155 1.46 -6.90 -4.16
N LYS A 156 2.68 -6.47 -3.77
CA LYS A 156 3.85 -7.38 -3.66
C LYS A 156 3.62 -8.54 -2.69
N GLU A 157 2.75 -8.40 -1.70
CA GLU A 157 2.36 -9.49 -0.79
C GLU A 157 1.62 -10.63 -1.52
N ARG A 158 1.12 -10.37 -2.73
CA ARG A 158 0.45 -11.33 -3.62
C ARG A 158 1.20 -11.41 -4.97
N PRO A 159 2.24 -12.24 -5.07
CA PRO A 159 3.12 -12.30 -6.26
C PRO A 159 2.39 -12.48 -7.59
N VAL A 160 1.28 -13.23 -7.61
CA VAL A 160 0.48 -13.46 -8.84
C VAL A 160 -0.16 -12.18 -9.34
N LEU A 161 -0.79 -11.40 -8.44
CA LEU A 161 -1.43 -10.14 -8.79
C LEU A 161 -0.40 -9.08 -9.14
N PHE A 162 0.69 -9.02 -8.39
CA PHE A 162 1.82 -8.14 -8.68
C PHE A 162 2.39 -8.40 -10.07
N LYS A 163 2.66 -9.67 -10.42
CA LYS A 163 3.19 -10.05 -11.74
C LYS A 163 2.24 -9.62 -12.87
N TYR A 164 0.94 -9.87 -12.72
CA TYR A 164 -0.06 -9.45 -13.69
C TYR A 164 -0.09 -7.92 -13.86
N CYS A 165 -0.13 -7.18 -12.75
CA CYS A 165 -0.10 -5.73 -12.76
C CYS A 165 1.23 -5.19 -13.39
N ALA A 166 2.38 -5.84 -13.15
CA ALA A 166 3.68 -5.48 -13.74
C ALA A 166 3.76 -5.77 -15.26
N GLU A 167 3.20 -6.89 -15.72
CA GLU A 167 3.11 -7.21 -17.16
C GLU A 167 2.26 -6.20 -17.93
N GLU A 168 1.14 -5.77 -17.35
CA GLU A 168 0.29 -4.72 -17.94
C GLU A 168 1.01 -3.37 -18.02
N VAL A 169 1.73 -2.98 -16.96
CA VAL A 169 2.58 -1.77 -16.96
C VAL A 169 3.62 -1.86 -18.09
N ALA A 170 4.30 -3.00 -18.20
CA ALA A 170 5.30 -3.22 -19.24
C ALA A 170 4.69 -3.07 -20.64
N ASN A 171 3.50 -3.63 -20.88
CA ASN A 171 2.80 -3.56 -22.17
C ASN A 171 2.34 -2.12 -22.50
N MET A 172 1.82 -1.38 -21.53
CA MET A 172 1.43 0.03 -21.72
C MET A 172 2.63 0.91 -22.02
N ARG A 173 3.71 0.78 -21.24
CA ARG A 173 4.96 1.54 -21.44
C ARG A 173 5.65 1.16 -22.75
N HIS A 174 5.61 -0.11 -23.15
CA HIS A 174 6.05 -0.57 -24.47
C HIS A 174 5.38 0.23 -25.60
N HIS A 175 4.05 0.31 -25.60
CA HIS A 175 3.31 1.06 -26.62
C HIS A 175 3.59 2.56 -26.58
N ALA A 176 3.72 3.14 -25.39
CA ALA A 176 4.07 4.55 -25.23
C ALA A 176 5.48 4.84 -25.78
N LEU A 177 6.48 4.05 -25.37
CA LEU A 177 7.86 4.17 -25.82
C LEU A 177 7.98 3.99 -27.33
N PHE A 178 7.30 3.00 -27.89
CA PHE A 178 7.26 2.80 -29.34
C PHE A 178 6.73 4.04 -30.08
N ARG A 179 5.59 4.60 -29.63
CA ARG A 179 5.03 5.82 -30.23
C ARG A 179 5.98 7.01 -30.11
N ARG A 180 6.60 7.20 -28.94
CA ARG A 180 7.58 8.27 -28.68
C ARG A 180 8.80 8.12 -29.58
N PHE A 181 9.30 6.90 -29.77
CA PHE A 181 10.44 6.63 -30.65
C PHE A 181 10.12 6.96 -32.11
N ILE A 182 8.98 6.50 -32.63
CA ILE A 182 8.55 6.83 -33.99
C ILE A 182 8.30 8.34 -34.16
N SER A 183 7.74 9.00 -33.14
CA SER A 183 7.58 10.45 -33.15
C SER A 183 8.91 11.18 -33.19
N ALA A 184 9.90 10.76 -32.38
CA ALA A 184 11.24 11.35 -32.40
C ALA A 184 11.94 11.19 -33.76
N LEU A 185 11.73 10.05 -34.42
CA LEU A 185 12.26 9.77 -35.74
C LEU A 185 11.63 10.67 -36.82
N THR A 186 10.31 10.77 -36.85
CA THR A 186 9.54 11.33 -37.99
C THR A 186 9.06 12.76 -37.79
N ARG A 187 8.76 13.16 -36.55
CA ARG A 187 8.16 14.46 -36.19
C ARG A 187 9.06 15.34 -35.34
N GLY A 188 10.00 14.75 -34.60
CA GLY A 188 10.82 15.46 -33.63
C GLY A 188 10.07 15.74 -32.32
N GLY A 189 10.58 16.68 -31.53
CA GLY A 189 9.98 17.05 -30.24
C GLY A 189 8.76 17.98 -30.35
N PRO A 190 8.12 18.32 -29.21
CA PRO A 190 6.97 19.21 -29.17
C PRO A 190 7.28 20.55 -29.84
N GLY A 191 6.48 20.94 -30.85
CA GLY A 191 6.72 22.17 -31.62
C GLY A 191 7.80 22.04 -32.71
N GLY A 192 8.23 20.82 -33.05
CA GLY A 192 9.21 20.56 -34.11
C GLY A 192 10.68 20.75 -33.68
N LEU A 193 10.92 20.95 -32.39
CA LEU A 193 12.25 20.98 -31.77
C LEU A 193 12.34 19.94 -30.62
N PRO A 194 13.40 19.12 -30.56
CA PRO A 194 14.44 18.96 -31.58
C PRO A 194 13.85 18.42 -32.90
N ARG A 195 14.55 18.69 -34.02
CA ARG A 195 14.11 18.25 -35.36
C ARG A 195 13.99 16.73 -35.43
N PRO A 196 13.15 16.19 -36.32
CA PRO A 196 13.08 14.75 -36.55
C PRO A 196 14.46 14.16 -36.83
N ILE A 197 14.77 13.03 -36.21
CA ILE A 197 16.07 12.36 -36.39
C ILE A 197 16.28 11.94 -37.85
N GLU A 198 15.21 11.61 -38.58
CA GLU A 198 15.27 11.26 -40.01
C GLU A 198 15.82 12.38 -40.91
N VAL A 199 15.78 13.64 -40.48
CA VAL A 199 16.40 14.76 -41.21
C VAL A 199 17.92 14.56 -41.34
N HIS A 200 18.54 13.84 -40.40
CA HIS A 200 19.98 13.54 -40.40
C HIS A 200 20.34 12.25 -41.15
N ALA A 201 19.40 11.58 -41.84
CA ALA A 201 19.66 10.31 -42.53
C ALA A 201 20.78 10.36 -43.59
N HIS A 202 21.12 11.55 -44.10
CA HIS A 202 22.23 11.78 -45.02
C HIS A 202 23.62 11.69 -44.35
N ASP A 203 23.68 11.79 -43.02
CA ASP A 203 24.88 11.62 -42.20
C ASP A 203 24.73 10.34 -41.34
N PRO A 204 25.28 9.19 -41.81
CA PRO A 204 25.17 7.91 -41.12
C PRO A 204 25.57 7.94 -39.64
N LEU A 205 26.66 8.63 -39.30
CA LEU A 205 27.20 8.63 -37.94
C LEU A 205 26.30 9.41 -37.00
N ARG A 206 25.84 10.58 -37.44
CA ARG A 206 24.92 11.40 -36.67
C ARG A 206 23.56 10.72 -36.54
N TYR A 207 23.02 10.15 -37.61
CA TYR A 207 21.72 9.50 -37.59
C TYR A 207 21.67 8.31 -36.62
N VAL A 208 22.66 7.41 -36.69
CA VAL A 208 22.76 6.27 -35.77
C VAL A 208 23.08 6.74 -34.34
N GLY A 209 23.94 7.74 -34.19
CA GLY A 209 24.26 8.35 -32.90
C GLY A 209 23.04 8.99 -32.21
N ASP A 210 22.23 9.75 -32.95
CA ASP A 210 21.00 10.40 -32.45
C ASP A 210 19.96 9.34 -32.04
N MET A 211 19.80 8.26 -32.81
CA MET A 211 18.93 7.13 -32.44
C MET A 211 19.38 6.44 -31.15
N LEU A 212 20.67 6.14 -31.04
CA LEU A 212 21.25 5.51 -29.85
C LEU A 212 21.20 6.42 -28.62
N GLY A 213 21.46 7.71 -28.79
CA GLY A 213 21.34 8.71 -27.73
C GLY A 213 19.91 8.82 -27.20
N TRP A 214 18.92 8.82 -28.11
CA TRP A 214 17.51 8.80 -27.73
C TRP A 214 17.14 7.53 -26.96
N LEU A 215 17.56 6.36 -27.45
CA LEU A 215 17.31 5.08 -26.77
C LEU A 215 17.96 5.02 -25.38
N HIS A 216 19.19 5.52 -25.25
CA HIS A 216 19.90 5.60 -23.97
C HIS A 216 19.17 6.49 -22.96
N GLN A 217 18.72 7.67 -23.39
CA GLN A 217 17.94 8.58 -22.55
C GLN A 217 16.59 7.96 -22.16
N ALA A 218 15.90 7.34 -23.11
CA ALA A 218 14.66 6.63 -22.84
C ALA A 218 14.87 5.52 -21.80
N LEU A 219 15.95 4.73 -21.93
CA LEU A 219 16.27 3.64 -21.01
C LEU A 219 16.53 4.15 -19.59
N ALA A 220 17.26 5.26 -19.46
CA ALA A 220 17.44 5.92 -18.17
C ALA A 220 16.10 6.34 -17.54
N SER A 221 15.22 6.97 -18.32
CA SER A 221 13.92 7.42 -17.83
C SER A 221 12.96 6.28 -17.45
N GLU A 222 12.92 5.19 -18.22
CA GLU A 222 12.08 4.02 -17.90
C GLU A 222 12.61 3.30 -16.66
N ARG A 223 13.94 3.17 -16.52
CA ARG A 223 14.57 2.57 -15.35
C ARG A 223 14.18 3.34 -14.08
N GLU A 224 14.27 4.67 -14.10
CA GLU A 224 13.91 5.53 -12.96
C GLU A 224 12.42 5.39 -12.62
N LEU A 225 11.55 5.37 -13.64
CA LEU A 225 10.11 5.21 -13.45
C LEU A 225 9.75 3.86 -12.82
N ILE A 226 10.32 2.77 -13.34
CA ILE A 226 10.07 1.42 -12.83
C ILE A 226 10.65 1.28 -11.44
N ALA A 227 11.81 1.88 -11.15
CA ALA A 227 12.37 1.89 -9.80
C ALA A 227 11.44 2.64 -8.84
N ALA A 228 10.91 3.79 -9.25
CA ALA A 228 9.96 4.55 -8.42
C ALA A 228 8.65 3.80 -8.16
N LEU A 229 8.22 2.95 -9.10
CA LEU A 229 6.98 2.17 -9.00
C LEU A 229 7.17 0.86 -8.23
N LEU A 230 8.17 0.07 -8.61
CA LEU A 230 8.40 -1.29 -8.13
C LEU A 230 9.38 -1.35 -6.96
N ASP A 231 10.22 -0.35 -6.73
CA ASP A 231 11.14 -0.33 -5.58
C ASP A 231 11.30 1.07 -4.97
N PRO A 232 10.23 1.61 -4.36
CA PRO A 232 10.26 2.94 -3.75
C PRO A 232 11.23 3.06 -2.57
N ASP A 233 11.66 1.92 -1.99
CA ASP A 233 12.55 1.88 -0.83
C ASP A 233 14.05 1.91 -1.23
N ALA A 234 14.39 1.62 -2.49
CA ALA A 234 15.77 1.77 -3.00
C ALA A 234 16.16 3.24 -3.27
N ILE A 235 15.19 4.13 -3.48
CA ILE A 235 15.45 5.54 -3.83
C ILE A 235 15.74 6.39 -2.57
N SER A 236 15.19 6.00 -1.42
CA SER A 236 15.35 6.69 -0.14
C SER A 236 16.66 6.41 0.59
N ASP A 237 17.46 5.41 0.15
CA ASP A 237 18.75 5.05 0.76
C ASP A 237 19.96 5.71 0.07
N SER A 238 19.74 6.76 -0.72
CA SER A 238 20.80 7.61 -1.29
C SER A 238 21.27 8.74 -0.34
N GLY A 239 21.19 8.51 0.97
CA GLY A 239 21.80 9.36 2.00
C GLY A 239 23.18 8.83 2.42
N PRO A 240 24.17 9.68 2.75
CA PRO A 240 25.50 9.21 3.09
C PRO A 240 25.49 8.56 4.48
N ALA A 241 25.78 7.26 4.52
CA ALA A 241 26.32 6.51 5.65
C ALA A 241 25.59 6.62 7.00
N ASN A 242 24.74 5.63 7.34
CA ASN A 242 24.88 4.81 8.56
C ASN A 242 23.68 3.87 8.80
N HIS A 243 23.97 2.57 8.92
CA HIS A 243 23.25 1.53 9.69
C HIS A 243 21.71 1.46 9.56
N ARG A 244 21.10 0.37 9.05
CA ARG A 244 21.17 -0.99 9.59
C ARG A 244 20.84 -2.02 8.49
N HIS A 245 21.86 -2.76 8.09
CA HIS A 245 21.74 -3.94 7.25
C HIS A 245 21.04 -5.07 8.04
N SER A 246 19.77 -5.27 7.75
CA SER A 246 19.03 -6.51 7.99
C SER A 246 18.35 -6.89 6.68
N VAL A 247 19.14 -6.94 5.59
CA VAL A 247 18.69 -7.51 4.34
C VAL A 247 18.79 -9.02 4.50
N ARG A 248 17.64 -9.68 4.50
CA ARG A 248 17.56 -11.13 4.22
C ARG A 248 18.15 -11.33 2.82
N GLU A 249 19.34 -11.91 2.74
CA GLU A 249 20.10 -12.21 1.50
C GLU A 249 19.44 -13.26 0.57
N GLY A 250 18.10 -13.37 0.55
CA GLY A 250 17.37 -14.38 -0.24
C GLY A 250 16.42 -13.84 -1.31
N ASP A 251 16.13 -12.53 -1.34
CA ASP A 251 15.03 -11.98 -2.18
C ASP A 251 15.45 -10.85 -3.14
N SER A 252 16.66 -10.31 -2.99
CA SER A 252 17.19 -9.23 -3.85
C SER A 252 17.40 -9.66 -5.31
N SER A 253 17.79 -10.93 -5.55
CA SER A 253 17.98 -11.45 -6.91
C SER A 253 16.67 -11.59 -7.69
N LYS A 254 15.52 -11.69 -7.00
CA LYS A 254 14.21 -11.89 -7.63
C LYS A 254 13.62 -10.54 -8.06
N GLY A 255 13.76 -9.51 -7.22
CA GLY A 255 13.37 -8.14 -7.56
C GLY A 255 14.12 -7.57 -8.76
N GLU A 256 15.44 -7.80 -8.85
CA GLU A 256 16.23 -7.41 -10.04
C GLU A 256 15.81 -8.17 -11.31
N SER A 257 15.43 -9.45 -11.18
CA SER A 257 14.96 -10.23 -12.33
C SER A 257 13.60 -9.75 -12.86
N ASP A 258 12.68 -9.36 -11.98
CA ASP A 258 11.38 -8.79 -12.37
C ASP A 258 11.56 -7.41 -13.02
N PHE A 259 12.50 -6.61 -12.50
CA PHE A 259 12.85 -5.31 -13.04
C PHE A 259 13.40 -5.38 -14.47
N THR A 260 14.38 -6.27 -14.67
CA THR A 260 15.01 -6.49 -15.98
C THR A 260 13.98 -7.01 -16.99
N PHE A 261 13.12 -7.95 -16.58
CA PHE A 261 12.05 -8.48 -17.42
C PHE A 261 11.09 -7.39 -17.91
N VAL A 262 10.67 -6.47 -17.02
CA VAL A 262 9.78 -5.36 -17.40
C VAL A 262 10.47 -4.41 -18.38
N LEU A 263 11.74 -4.07 -18.15
CA LEU A 263 12.52 -3.23 -19.08
C LEU A 263 12.69 -3.87 -20.45
N ASP A 264 13.06 -5.15 -20.52
CA ASP A 264 13.22 -5.89 -21.77
C ASP A 264 11.93 -5.85 -22.60
N ARG A 265 10.79 -6.08 -21.94
CA ARG A 265 9.45 -6.04 -22.55
C ARG A 265 9.12 -4.65 -23.11
N ILE A 266 9.49 -3.59 -22.38
CA ILE A 266 9.26 -2.21 -22.81
C ILE A 266 10.08 -1.88 -24.06
N PHE A 267 11.36 -2.27 -24.09
CA PHE A 267 12.27 -1.94 -25.18
C PHE A 267 12.15 -2.84 -26.41
N GLU A 268 11.54 -4.02 -26.28
CA GLU A 268 11.29 -4.95 -27.39
C GLU A 268 10.69 -4.25 -28.63
N GLY A 269 9.80 -3.28 -28.41
CA GLY A 269 9.11 -2.54 -29.48
C GLY A 269 10.02 -1.60 -30.27
N ALA A 270 11.04 -1.03 -29.64
CA ALA A 270 11.98 -0.10 -30.27
C ALA A 270 13.10 -0.81 -31.05
N CYS A 271 13.42 -2.06 -30.67
CA CYS A 271 14.49 -2.84 -31.29
C CYS A 271 14.29 -3.04 -32.80
N ARG A 272 13.08 -3.39 -33.24
CA ARG A 272 12.81 -3.64 -34.67
C ARG A 272 12.91 -2.37 -35.53
N PRO A 273 12.25 -1.23 -35.20
CA PRO A 273 12.43 0.01 -35.96
C PRO A 273 13.85 0.56 -35.96
N PHE A 274 14.59 0.36 -34.87
CA PHE A 274 16.00 0.72 -34.79
C PHE A 274 16.85 -0.14 -35.74
N LYS A 275 16.72 -1.47 -35.64
CA LYS A 275 17.44 -2.42 -36.49
C LYS A 275 17.24 -2.13 -37.98
N VAL A 276 16.00 -1.96 -38.42
CA VAL A 276 15.69 -1.69 -39.84
C VAL A 276 16.38 -0.43 -40.34
N ARG A 277 16.40 0.65 -39.53
CA ARG A 277 17.04 1.92 -39.91
C ARG A 277 18.57 1.79 -39.96
N VAL A 278 19.18 1.07 -39.02
CA VAL A 278 20.63 0.79 -39.06
C VAL A 278 20.99 -0.06 -40.28
N GLU A 279 20.19 -1.08 -40.59
CA GLU A 279 20.39 -1.91 -41.79
C GLU A 279 20.29 -1.07 -43.08
N GLN A 280 19.34 -0.14 -43.17
CA GLN A 280 19.22 0.79 -44.30
C GLN A 280 20.47 1.68 -44.45
N VAL A 281 21.04 2.15 -43.33
CA VAL A 281 22.29 2.92 -43.34
C VAL A 281 23.46 2.06 -43.85
N LEU A 282 23.53 0.79 -43.48
CA LEU A 282 24.58 -0.11 -43.97
C LEU A 282 24.38 -0.47 -45.45
N GLN A 283 23.13 -0.59 -45.91
CA GLN A 283 22.78 -0.86 -47.32
C GLN A 283 23.11 0.31 -48.25
N SER A 284 23.21 1.55 -47.75
CA SER A 284 23.61 2.72 -48.56
C SER A 284 25.11 2.73 -48.94
N GLN A 285 25.85 1.67 -48.57
CA GLN A 285 27.28 1.50 -48.84
C GLN A 285 28.14 2.66 -48.32
N PRO A 286 28.13 2.92 -47.00
CA PRO A 286 29.01 3.94 -46.42
C PRO A 286 30.49 3.58 -46.62
N SER A 287 31.35 4.60 -46.64
CA SER A 287 32.81 4.39 -46.72
C SER A 287 33.33 3.50 -45.59
N LEU A 288 34.41 2.76 -45.82
CA LEU A 288 35.00 1.85 -44.82
C LEU A 288 35.29 2.55 -43.48
N ILE A 289 35.74 3.80 -43.52
CA ILE A 289 36.01 4.62 -42.32
C ILE A 289 34.71 4.87 -41.54
N VAL A 290 33.61 5.16 -42.24
CA VAL A 290 32.30 5.40 -41.62
C VAL A 290 31.76 4.09 -41.02
N SER A 291 31.87 2.96 -41.72
CA SER A 291 31.47 1.65 -41.21
C SER A 291 32.24 1.26 -39.94
N TYR A 292 33.56 1.50 -39.90
CA TYR A 292 34.37 1.24 -38.71
C TYR A 292 33.93 2.13 -37.53
N LYS A 293 33.72 3.44 -37.78
CA LYS A 293 33.20 4.35 -36.75
C LYS A 293 31.81 3.96 -36.26
N LEU A 294 30.91 3.52 -37.15
CA LEU A 294 29.58 3.03 -36.77
C LEU A 294 29.67 1.79 -35.87
N SER A 295 30.56 0.85 -36.19
CA SER A 295 30.82 -0.33 -35.35
C SER A 295 31.26 0.07 -33.95
N ASN A 296 32.22 1.00 -33.84
CA ASN A 296 32.69 1.50 -32.55
C ASN A 296 31.58 2.22 -31.76
N THR A 297 30.72 2.99 -32.43
CA THR A 297 29.57 3.64 -31.78
C THR A 297 28.58 2.62 -31.23
N LEU A 298 28.24 1.59 -32.01
CA LEU A 298 27.36 0.51 -31.57
C LEU A 298 27.95 -0.25 -30.38
N GLU A 299 29.25 -0.56 -30.43
CA GLU A 299 29.97 -1.23 -29.35
C GLU A 299 30.00 -0.37 -28.07
N PHE A 300 30.27 0.93 -28.20
CA PHE A 300 30.26 1.87 -27.07
C PHE A 300 28.90 1.92 -26.37
N TYR A 301 27.80 2.04 -27.12
CA TYR A 301 26.47 2.06 -26.53
C TYR A 301 26.08 0.68 -25.97
N GLY A 302 26.47 -0.42 -26.62
CA GLY A 302 26.28 -1.77 -26.09
C GLY A 302 26.96 -1.96 -24.73
N TYR A 303 28.23 -1.54 -24.62
CA TYR A 303 28.96 -1.57 -23.34
C TYR A 303 28.32 -0.65 -22.30
N THR A 304 27.92 0.57 -22.70
CA THR A 304 27.31 1.55 -21.79
C THR A 304 25.98 1.05 -21.22
N VAL A 305 25.16 0.39 -22.04
CA VAL A 305 23.91 -0.22 -21.60
C VAL A 305 24.21 -1.36 -20.63
N SER A 306 25.06 -2.32 -21.00
CA SER A 306 25.40 -3.48 -20.16
C SER A 306 26.09 -3.11 -18.83
N LEU A 307 26.79 -1.98 -18.75
CA LEU A 307 27.48 -1.54 -17.54
C LEU A 307 26.55 -0.79 -16.58
N LYS A 308 25.58 -0.03 -17.12
CA LYS A 308 24.72 0.86 -16.32
C LYS A 308 23.37 0.25 -16.00
N PHE A 309 22.89 -0.72 -16.78
CA PHE A 309 21.55 -1.30 -16.71
C PHE A 309 21.65 -2.82 -16.68
#